data_AF-A0A3P7FG36-F1
#
_entry.id   AF-A0A3P7FG36-F1
#
_cell.length_a   1.000
_cell.length_b   1.000
_cell.length_c   1.000
_cell.angle_alpha   90.00
_cell.angle_beta   90.00
_cell.angle_gamma   90.00
#
_symmetry.space_group_name_H-M   'P 1'
#
loop_
_entity.id
_entity.type
_entity.pdbx_description
1 polymer ?
#
loop_
_entity_poly.entity_id
_entity_poly.type
_entity_poly.pdbx_seq_one_letter_code
_entity_poly.pdbx_strand_id
1 'polypeptide(L)'
;MNLFWDWFCYDPQMGAHNLLEPGYNVIRHLLHAQPLLANSLLDFIIRMSAELYPPFRARITTSVTNVLKAISDYSIGSPSTIIEHHMVQKSVRDAFREMFKLPVRAAPPIVATAPTPAPSTPPSELETTPPAADAPLPSGDQSNKPSSKVQPETASVSESVEDTEGCDEKITALLAAIKEEFRDGIESLSAASSADNETRCELTNRLMSSLFDCYELLDGEQIELIAECLLTIFRKQLFSRKPLPDDFTPSLEALDQIFSDPLYVIFRSFCLLPDDDAMRQPMLSLICEMRESGGETATRPSYINYYVAVGRF
;
A
#
# COMPACT_ATOMS: atom_id res chain seq x y z
N MET A 1 -7.04 -6.78 -4.29
CA MET A 1 -6.03 -5.73 -4.03
C MET A 1 -4.78 -6.29 -3.37
N ASN A 2 -4.84 -6.73 -2.10
CA ASN A 2 -3.69 -7.06 -1.24
C ASN A 2 -2.47 -7.72 -1.93
N LEU A 3 -2.64 -8.73 -2.80
CA LEU A 3 -1.55 -9.44 -3.46
C LEU A 3 -0.55 -8.54 -4.25
N PHE A 4 -1.01 -7.41 -4.77
CA PHE A 4 -0.18 -6.46 -5.53
C PHE A 4 -0.04 -5.11 -4.80
N TRP A 5 -0.45 -5.03 -3.54
CA TRP A 5 -0.29 -3.80 -2.76
C TRP A 5 1.17 -3.39 -2.63
N ASP A 6 2.02 -4.36 -2.28
CA ASP A 6 3.49 -4.20 -2.23
C ASP A 6 4.06 -3.78 -3.58
N TRP A 7 3.40 -4.10 -4.70
CA TRP A 7 3.85 -3.72 -6.04
C TRP A 7 3.49 -2.27 -6.40
N PHE A 8 2.37 -1.75 -5.90
CA PHE A 8 1.94 -0.37 -6.13
C PHE A 8 2.70 0.62 -5.23
N CYS A 9 3.15 0.17 -4.05
CA CYS A 9 3.87 0.99 -3.06
C CYS A 9 5.37 0.72 -2.93
N TYR A 10 5.94 -0.22 -3.70
CA TYR A 10 7.37 -0.54 -3.70
C TYR A 10 8.30 0.67 -3.84
N ASP A 11 9.19 0.82 -2.87
CA ASP A 11 10.35 1.70 -2.92
C ASP A 11 11.64 0.86 -2.79
N PRO A 12 12.54 0.87 -3.78
CA PRO A 12 13.85 0.21 -3.69
C PRO A 12 14.68 0.62 -2.47
N GLN A 13 14.49 1.85 -1.94
CA GLN A 13 15.25 2.35 -0.80
C GLN A 13 14.87 1.70 0.53
N MET A 14 13.65 1.16 0.64
CA MET A 14 13.16 0.51 1.87
C MET A 14 13.52 -0.97 1.99
N GLY A 15 14.17 -1.56 0.98
CA GLY A 15 14.73 -2.92 1.08
C GLY A 15 13.73 -4.09 1.10
N ALA A 16 12.42 -3.84 1.07
CA ALA A 16 11.35 -4.84 1.20
C ALA A 16 11.13 -5.77 -0.02
N HIS A 17 12.19 -6.09 -0.78
CA HIS A 17 12.13 -6.88 -2.01
C HIS A 17 11.52 -8.28 -1.86
N ASN A 18 11.61 -8.89 -0.67
CA ASN A 18 11.02 -10.20 -0.37
C ASN A 18 9.48 -10.22 -0.53
N LEU A 19 8.81 -9.08 -0.34
CA LEU A 19 7.35 -8.97 -0.49
C LEU A 19 6.87 -9.03 -1.95
N LEU A 20 7.80 -8.91 -2.92
CA LEU A 20 7.48 -8.95 -4.34
C LEU A 20 7.29 -10.38 -4.88
N GLU A 21 7.93 -11.36 -4.25
CA GLU A 21 7.96 -12.76 -4.69
C GLU A 21 6.56 -13.41 -4.79
N PRO A 22 5.65 -13.28 -3.79
CA PRO A 22 4.33 -13.91 -3.87
C PRO A 22 3.53 -13.46 -5.09
N GLY A 23 3.49 -12.15 -5.38
CA GLY A 23 2.79 -11.61 -6.55
C GLY A 23 3.36 -12.14 -7.88
N TYR A 24 4.69 -12.20 -7.99
CA TYR A 24 5.37 -12.73 -9.18
C TYR A 24 5.08 -14.22 -9.39
N ASN A 25 5.22 -15.03 -8.33
CA ASN A 25 5.01 -16.47 -8.39
C ASN A 25 3.55 -16.85 -8.65
N VAL A 26 2.58 -16.08 -8.13
CA VAL A 26 1.15 -16.29 -8.44
C VAL A 26 0.87 -16.07 -9.94
N ILE A 27 1.33 -14.96 -10.53
CA ILE A 27 1.15 -14.72 -11.98
C ILE A 27 1.81 -15.84 -12.79
N ARG A 28 3.05 -16.21 -12.44
CA ARG A 28 3.82 -17.28 -13.10
C ARG A 28 3.10 -18.63 -13.04
N HIS A 29 2.54 -19.01 -11.88
CA HIS A 29 1.79 -20.24 -11.72
C HIS A 29 0.48 -20.22 -12.55
N LEU A 30 -0.26 -19.12 -12.48
CA LEU A 30 -1.52 -18.96 -13.21
C LEU A 30 -1.33 -18.95 -14.73
N LEU A 31 -0.18 -18.50 -15.25
CA LEU A 31 0.13 -18.60 -16.69
C LEU A 31 0.23 -20.04 -17.22
N HIS A 32 0.46 -21.02 -16.34
CA HIS A 32 0.42 -22.44 -16.67
C HIS A 32 -0.92 -23.10 -16.30
N ALA A 33 -1.50 -22.73 -15.15
CA ALA A 33 -2.71 -23.38 -14.61
C ALA A 33 -4.03 -22.77 -15.11
N GLN A 34 -4.13 -21.44 -15.15
CA GLN A 34 -5.35 -20.69 -15.47
C GLN A 34 -5.03 -19.41 -16.26
N PRO A 35 -4.65 -19.51 -17.56
CA PRO A 35 -4.18 -18.37 -18.35
C PRO A 35 -5.13 -17.16 -18.39
N LEU A 36 -6.45 -17.39 -18.37
CA LEU A 36 -7.44 -16.30 -18.37
C LEU A 36 -7.32 -15.45 -17.10
N LEU A 37 -7.18 -16.08 -15.93
CA LEU A 37 -7.01 -15.36 -14.67
C LEU A 37 -5.67 -14.61 -14.63
N ALA A 38 -4.59 -15.20 -15.13
CA ALA A 38 -3.29 -14.50 -15.24
C ALA A 38 -3.38 -13.24 -16.11
N ASN A 39 -4.10 -13.30 -17.24
CA ASN A 39 -4.34 -12.12 -18.08
C ASN A 39 -5.18 -11.06 -17.34
N SER A 40 -6.23 -11.46 -16.62
CA SER A 40 -7.03 -10.54 -15.81
C SER A 40 -6.23 -9.88 -14.68
N LEU A 41 -5.27 -10.58 -14.06
CA LEU A 41 -4.39 -9.99 -13.05
C LEU A 41 -3.38 -9.00 -13.65
N LEU A 42 -2.83 -9.28 -14.84
CA LEU A 42 -1.97 -8.35 -15.55
C LEU A 42 -2.74 -7.10 -16.01
N ASP A 43 -3.97 -7.27 -16.53
CA ASP A 43 -4.86 -6.17 -16.88
C ASP A 43 -5.28 -5.35 -15.64
N PHE A 44 -5.55 -6.00 -14.51
CA PHE A 44 -5.78 -5.36 -13.22
C PHE A 44 -4.58 -4.48 -12.80
N ILE A 45 -3.34 -4.98 -12.88
CA ILE A 45 -2.13 -4.19 -12.56
C ILE A 45 -2.04 -2.94 -13.46
N ILE A 46 -2.35 -3.06 -14.75
CA ILE A 46 -2.36 -1.92 -15.69
C ILE A 46 -3.43 -0.90 -15.29
N ARG A 47 -4.67 -1.33 -15.07
CA ARG A 47 -5.80 -0.45 -14.71
C ARG A 47 -5.57 0.22 -13.38
N MET A 48 -5.23 -0.52 -12.33
CA MET A 48 -4.96 0.07 -11.01
C MET A 48 -3.79 1.07 -11.09
N SER A 49 -2.75 0.80 -11.88
CA SER A 49 -1.66 1.79 -12.05
C SER A 49 -2.11 3.13 -12.65
N ALA A 50 -3.26 3.17 -13.33
CA ALA A 50 -3.88 4.39 -13.86
C ALA A 50 -5.04 4.94 -12.99
N GLU A 51 -5.82 4.06 -12.36
CA GLU A 51 -7.13 4.38 -11.75
C GLU A 51 -7.13 4.34 -10.22
N LEU A 52 -6.20 3.63 -9.57
CA LEU A 52 -6.10 3.48 -8.10
C LEU A 52 -6.15 4.85 -7.40
N TYR A 53 -5.32 5.79 -7.87
CA TYR A 53 -5.39 7.18 -7.47
C TYR A 53 -4.75 8.09 -8.54
N PRO A 54 -5.55 8.82 -9.35
CA PRO A 54 -5.04 9.60 -10.47
C PRO A 54 -3.93 10.61 -10.13
N PRO A 55 -3.94 11.34 -8.99
CA PRO A 55 -2.83 12.22 -8.61
C PRO A 55 -1.49 11.49 -8.37
N PHE A 56 -1.49 10.21 -7.95
CA PHE A 56 -0.27 9.41 -7.77
C PHE A 56 0.03 8.42 -8.89
N ARG A 57 -0.75 8.44 -9.98
CA ARG A 57 -0.54 7.59 -11.17
C ARG A 57 0.92 7.50 -11.63
N ALA A 58 1.62 8.64 -11.72
CA ALA A 58 3.03 8.67 -12.14
C ALA A 58 3.96 7.91 -11.17
N ARG A 59 3.70 7.99 -9.86
CA ARG A 59 4.46 7.27 -8.84
C ARG A 59 4.11 5.80 -8.82
N ILE A 60 2.83 5.43 -8.87
CA ILE A 60 2.38 4.02 -8.90
C ILE A 60 2.96 3.32 -10.14
N THR A 61 2.92 3.98 -11.30
CA THR A 61 3.57 3.50 -12.53
C THR A 61 5.08 3.32 -12.33
N THR A 62 5.76 4.27 -11.68
CA THR A 62 7.20 4.17 -11.37
C THR A 62 7.51 3.04 -10.40
N SER A 63 6.66 2.84 -9.38
CA SER A 63 6.76 1.79 -8.36
C SER A 63 6.69 0.41 -9.00
N VAL A 64 5.65 0.11 -9.78
CA VAL A 64 5.54 -1.15 -10.56
C VAL A 64 6.72 -1.30 -11.53
N THR A 65 7.18 -0.21 -12.16
CA THR A 65 8.38 -0.24 -13.03
C THR A 65 9.67 -0.54 -12.26
N ASN A 66 9.72 -0.27 -10.95
CA ASN A 66 10.84 -0.62 -10.08
C ASN A 66 10.73 -2.06 -9.56
N VAL A 67 9.52 -2.56 -9.29
CA VAL A 67 9.28 -3.98 -8.98
C VAL A 67 9.83 -4.88 -10.09
N LEU A 68 9.57 -4.53 -11.34
CA LEU A 68 10.05 -5.32 -12.49
C LEU A 68 11.58 -5.32 -12.61
N LYS A 69 12.26 -4.23 -12.20
CA LYS A 69 13.73 -4.25 -12.07
C LYS A 69 14.15 -5.14 -10.91
N ALA A 70 13.58 -4.93 -9.72
CA ALA A 70 13.88 -5.68 -8.51
C ALA A 70 13.70 -7.20 -8.67
N ILE A 71 12.67 -7.66 -9.40
CA ILE A 71 12.49 -9.09 -9.72
C ILE A 71 13.70 -9.67 -10.45
N SER A 72 14.35 -8.87 -11.31
CA SER A 72 15.58 -9.25 -12.01
C SER A 72 16.82 -9.09 -11.12
N ASP A 73 16.94 -7.93 -10.46
CA ASP A 73 18.13 -7.53 -9.70
C ASP A 73 18.35 -8.42 -8.45
N TYR A 74 17.27 -8.80 -7.76
CA TYR A 74 17.29 -9.68 -6.59
C TYR A 74 17.08 -11.17 -6.93
N SER A 75 17.17 -11.55 -8.21
CA SER A 75 17.05 -12.96 -8.67
C SER A 75 15.73 -13.68 -8.30
N ILE A 76 14.67 -12.95 -7.97
CA ILE A 76 13.30 -13.49 -7.79
C ILE A 76 12.83 -14.18 -9.09
N GLY A 77 13.27 -13.68 -10.23
CA GLY A 77 13.15 -14.37 -11.51
C GLY A 77 13.43 -13.46 -12.69
N SER A 78 12.52 -13.47 -13.67
CA SER A 78 12.61 -12.58 -14.82
C SER A 78 11.22 -12.09 -15.23
N PRO A 79 10.98 -10.76 -15.30
CA PRO A 79 9.72 -10.18 -15.78
C PRO A 79 9.31 -10.69 -17.16
N SER A 80 10.27 -11.00 -18.03
CA SER A 80 9.99 -11.56 -19.36
C SER A 80 9.25 -12.90 -19.27
N THR A 81 9.41 -13.68 -18.20
CA THR A 81 8.71 -14.97 -18.05
C THR A 81 7.24 -14.82 -17.71
N ILE A 82 6.80 -13.65 -17.23
CA ILE A 82 5.38 -13.36 -16.98
C ILE A 82 4.77 -12.41 -18.02
N ILE A 83 5.53 -11.45 -18.55
CA ILE A 83 5.01 -10.47 -19.54
C ILE A 83 5.04 -11.07 -20.95
N GLU A 84 6.18 -11.64 -21.37
CA GLU A 84 6.36 -12.15 -22.75
C GLU A 84 5.87 -13.61 -22.91
N HIS A 85 5.21 -14.16 -21.88
CA HIS A 85 4.71 -15.52 -21.92
C HIS A 85 3.70 -15.70 -23.06
N HIS A 86 3.78 -16.83 -23.76
CA HIS A 86 2.98 -17.07 -24.96
C HIS A 86 1.46 -17.11 -24.70
N MET A 87 1.06 -17.36 -23.46
CA MET A 87 -0.34 -17.32 -23.00
C MET A 87 -0.83 -15.92 -22.58
N VAL A 88 0.03 -14.89 -22.53
CA VAL A 88 -0.43 -13.51 -22.36
C VAL A 88 -0.96 -12.99 -23.69
N GLN A 89 -2.14 -12.39 -23.65
CA GLN A 89 -2.79 -11.77 -24.81
C GLN A 89 -1.94 -10.61 -25.32
N LYS A 90 -1.89 -10.46 -26.65
CA LYS A 90 -1.10 -9.40 -27.28
C LYS A 90 -1.49 -8.01 -26.78
N SER A 91 -2.79 -7.73 -26.66
CA SER A 91 -3.34 -6.49 -26.11
C SER A 91 -2.80 -6.17 -24.71
N VAL A 92 -2.80 -7.17 -23.81
CA VAL A 92 -2.28 -7.02 -22.44
C VAL A 92 -0.77 -6.75 -22.46
N ARG A 93 0.01 -7.45 -23.29
CA ARG A 93 1.45 -7.17 -23.45
C ARG A 93 1.72 -5.76 -23.96
N ASP A 94 1.01 -5.34 -25.00
CA ASP A 94 1.18 -4.04 -25.63
C ASP A 94 0.83 -2.91 -24.63
N ALA A 95 -0.29 -3.03 -23.91
CA ALA A 95 -0.70 -2.09 -22.86
C ALA A 95 0.24 -2.06 -21.64
N PHE A 96 0.76 -3.21 -21.21
CA PHE A 96 1.75 -3.29 -20.11
C PHE A 96 3.06 -2.60 -20.52
N ARG A 97 3.50 -2.79 -21.77
CA ARG A 97 4.69 -2.13 -22.33
C ARG A 97 4.51 -0.62 -22.47
N GLU A 98 3.33 -0.17 -22.89
CA GLU A 98 2.99 1.25 -22.99
C GLU A 98 2.97 1.92 -21.60
N MET A 99 2.24 1.35 -20.64
CA MET A 99 2.08 1.92 -19.30
C MET A 99 3.43 2.04 -18.56
N PHE A 100 4.22 0.96 -18.52
CA PHE A 100 5.46 0.89 -17.75
C PHE A 100 6.72 1.18 -18.58
N LYS A 101 6.56 1.67 -19.82
CA LYS A 101 7.62 2.07 -20.75
C LYS A 101 8.74 1.02 -20.91
N LEU A 102 8.35 -0.25 -20.96
CA LEU A 102 9.31 -1.36 -20.94
C LEU A 102 10.10 -1.43 -22.26
N PRO A 103 11.40 -1.74 -22.22
CA PRO A 103 12.21 -1.91 -23.43
C PRO A 103 11.56 -2.92 -24.37
N VAL A 104 11.32 -2.51 -25.62
CA VAL A 104 11.00 -3.46 -26.68
C VAL A 104 12.23 -4.33 -26.88
N ARG A 105 12.12 -5.61 -26.53
CA ARG A 105 13.16 -6.59 -26.85
C ARG A 105 13.11 -6.76 -28.36
N ALA A 106 14.00 -6.06 -29.07
CA ALA A 106 14.26 -6.35 -30.46
C ALA A 106 14.55 -7.86 -30.56
N ALA A 107 13.80 -8.56 -31.40
CA ALA A 107 14.20 -9.91 -31.77
C ALA A 107 15.64 -9.82 -32.31
N PRO A 108 16.56 -10.72 -31.90
CA PRO A 108 17.85 -10.78 -32.56
C PRO A 108 17.57 -10.93 -34.05
N PRO A 109 18.24 -10.16 -34.93
CA PRO A 109 18.01 -10.28 -36.36
C PRO A 109 18.20 -11.75 -36.72
N ILE A 110 17.18 -12.34 -37.33
CA ILE A 110 17.27 -13.69 -37.88
C ILE A 110 18.42 -13.60 -38.88
N VAL A 111 19.56 -14.19 -38.54
CA VAL A 111 20.73 -14.24 -39.42
C VAL A 111 20.31 -15.10 -40.59
N ALA A 112 19.85 -14.45 -41.66
CA ALA A 112 19.55 -15.10 -42.91
C ALA A 112 20.82 -15.82 -43.35
N THR A 113 20.74 -17.14 -43.41
CA THR A 113 21.83 -18.02 -43.80
C THR A 113 22.15 -17.80 -45.28
N ALA A 114 22.99 -16.81 -45.56
CA ALA A 114 23.69 -16.69 -46.83
C ALA A 114 24.77 -17.79 -46.89
N PRO A 115 24.87 -18.55 -48.00
CA PRO A 115 25.79 -19.68 -48.09
C PRO A 115 27.25 -19.22 -48.27
N THR A 116 28.15 -20.07 -47.77
CA THR A 116 29.62 -19.97 -47.84
C THR A 116 30.12 -19.72 -49.27
N PRO A 117 31.19 -18.92 -49.42
CA PRO A 117 32.45 -19.55 -49.85
C PRO A 117 33.68 -19.07 -49.07
N ALA A 118 34.69 -19.93 -49.01
CA ALA A 118 36.04 -19.70 -48.52
C ALA A 118 37.04 -19.98 -49.67
N PRO A 119 38.37 -19.87 -49.49
CA PRO A 119 39.17 -18.86 -48.77
C PRO A 119 40.24 -18.21 -49.69
N SER A 120 40.85 -17.09 -49.28
CA SER A 120 42.13 -16.60 -49.83
C SER A 120 42.95 -15.83 -48.77
N THR A 121 44.26 -16.07 -48.74
CA THR A 121 45.25 -15.61 -47.74
C THR A 121 46.16 -14.45 -48.25
N PRO A 122 47.06 -13.85 -47.42
CA PRO A 122 47.52 -12.45 -47.56
C PRO A 122 48.91 -12.35 -48.27
N PRO A 123 49.78 -11.30 -48.12
CA PRO A 123 50.32 -10.63 -46.90
C PRO A 123 50.13 -9.08 -46.96
N SER A 124 50.79 -8.15 -46.24
CA SER A 124 51.87 -8.17 -45.22
C SER A 124 51.89 -6.87 -44.37
N GLU A 125 52.50 -6.92 -43.17
CA GLU A 125 53.36 -5.92 -42.46
C GLU A 125 52.96 -4.40 -42.35
N LEU A 126 53.34 -3.61 -41.33
CA LEU A 126 54.43 -3.67 -40.34
C LEU A 126 54.05 -3.01 -38.98
N GLU A 127 54.96 -3.14 -38.01
CA GLU A 127 55.04 -2.64 -36.61
C GLU A 127 54.73 -1.12 -36.37
N THR A 128 54.68 -0.54 -35.15
CA THR A 128 55.42 -0.83 -33.88
C THR A 128 54.71 -0.34 -32.60
N THR A 129 55.16 -0.83 -31.45
CA THR A 129 54.53 -0.74 -30.11
C THR A 129 55.21 0.36 -29.19
N PRO A 130 55.06 0.42 -27.84
CA PRO A 130 54.75 1.65 -27.06
C PRO A 130 55.98 2.13 -26.23
N PRO A 131 55.96 2.53 -24.92
CA PRO A 131 54.95 3.09 -24.01
C PRO A 131 55.41 4.33 -23.19
N ALA A 132 54.54 4.85 -22.32
CA ALA A 132 54.94 5.40 -21.01
C ALA A 132 53.77 5.32 -20.01
N ALA A 133 54.07 4.99 -18.75
CA ALA A 133 53.13 5.03 -17.63
C ALA A 133 53.57 6.12 -16.63
N ASP A 134 52.64 6.75 -15.93
CA ASP A 134 52.65 6.83 -14.46
C ASP A 134 51.46 7.64 -13.90
N ALA A 135 50.97 7.18 -12.75
CA ALA A 135 50.24 7.96 -11.74
C ALA A 135 51.26 8.32 -10.62
N PRO A 136 51.00 9.21 -9.64
CA PRO A 136 49.71 9.74 -9.21
C PRO A 136 49.69 11.27 -8.93
N LEU A 137 48.54 11.78 -8.44
CA LEU A 137 48.41 13.14 -7.87
C LEU A 137 48.07 13.07 -6.37
N PRO A 138 48.51 14.06 -5.55
CA PRO A 138 48.52 13.95 -4.09
C PRO A 138 47.31 14.57 -3.38
N SER A 139 47.19 14.25 -2.09
CA SER A 139 46.21 14.79 -1.13
C SER A 139 46.36 16.30 -0.88
N GLY A 140 45.23 16.95 -0.59
CA GLY A 140 45.16 18.28 0.05
C GLY A 140 44.19 18.22 1.23
N ASP A 141 44.60 18.75 2.38
CA ASP A 141 43.94 18.60 3.69
C ASP A 141 43.48 19.97 4.24
N GLN A 142 42.55 19.93 5.22
CA GLN A 142 42.07 21.02 6.08
C GLN A 142 41.14 22.07 5.40
N SER A 143 40.02 22.51 6.01
CA SER A 143 39.93 22.94 7.42
C SER A 143 38.50 22.97 7.99
N ASN A 144 38.41 23.06 9.32
CA ASN A 144 37.19 23.33 10.11
C ASN A 144 36.62 24.77 9.81
N LYS A 145 35.42 25.20 10.22
CA LYS A 145 34.69 25.07 11.51
C LYS A 145 33.22 25.61 11.36
N PRO A 146 32.45 25.90 12.43
CA PRO A 146 31.17 25.24 12.75
C PRO A 146 29.89 26.05 12.44
N SER A 147 28.72 25.41 12.52
CA SER A 147 27.45 26.14 12.74
C SER A 147 26.45 25.40 13.64
N SER A 148 26.00 26.14 14.64
CA SER A 148 25.08 25.86 15.73
C SER A 148 23.72 25.24 15.38
N LYS A 149 23.39 24.16 16.10
CA LYS A 149 22.22 24.05 17.01
C LYS A 149 20.92 24.75 16.59
N VAL A 150 19.96 23.97 16.08
CA VAL A 150 18.52 24.17 16.29
C VAL A 150 17.89 22.82 16.63
N GLN A 151 17.29 22.70 17.81
CA GLN A 151 16.40 21.59 18.17
C GLN A 151 15.00 21.91 17.65
N PRO A 152 14.24 20.94 17.13
CA PRO A 152 12.78 21.03 17.11
C PRO A 152 12.28 20.85 18.55
N GLU A 153 11.56 21.84 19.07
CA GLU A 153 10.93 21.74 20.38
C GLU A 153 9.83 20.67 20.35
N THR A 154 9.94 19.67 21.22
CA THR A 154 8.82 18.77 21.52
C THR A 154 7.76 19.56 22.27
N ALA A 155 6.77 20.09 21.55
CA ALA A 155 5.60 20.70 22.14
C ALA A 155 4.77 19.61 22.85
N SER A 156 5.06 19.40 24.13
CA SER A 156 4.28 18.55 25.03
C SER A 156 2.87 19.09 25.15
N VAL A 157 1.93 18.49 24.43
CA VAL A 157 0.50 18.71 24.67
C VAL A 157 0.17 18.10 26.02
N SER A 158 -0.33 18.93 26.93
CA SER A 158 -0.64 18.54 28.30
C SER A 158 -1.80 17.56 28.32
N GLU A 159 -1.63 16.41 28.98
CA GLU A 159 -2.72 15.46 29.20
C GLU A 159 -3.72 16.04 30.20
N SER A 160 -4.87 16.47 29.70
CA SER A 160 -6.07 16.70 30.53
C SER A 160 -6.72 15.35 30.84
N VAL A 161 -6.35 14.78 31.98
CA VAL A 161 -6.81 13.46 32.47
C VAL A 161 -8.36 13.36 32.52
N GLU A 162 -9.02 14.50 32.76
CA GLU A 162 -10.48 14.67 32.92
C GLU A 162 -11.32 14.21 31.71
N ASP A 163 -10.80 14.26 30.47
CA ASP A 163 -11.56 13.85 29.27
C ASP A 163 -11.75 12.32 29.18
N THR A 164 -10.99 11.54 29.94
CA THR A 164 -10.93 10.06 29.78
C THR A 164 -11.97 9.34 30.62
N GLU A 165 -12.15 9.72 31.89
CA GLU A 165 -13.13 9.08 32.80
C GLU A 165 -14.57 9.19 32.27
N GLY A 166 -14.95 10.35 31.72
CA GLY A 166 -16.27 10.55 31.11
C GLY A 166 -16.51 9.77 29.81
N CYS A 167 -15.46 9.27 29.15
CA CYS A 167 -15.61 8.38 28.00
C CYS A 167 -15.94 6.95 28.43
N ASP A 168 -15.30 6.44 29.47
CA ASP A 168 -15.48 5.08 29.96
C ASP A 168 -16.88 4.88 30.61
N GLU A 169 -17.36 5.87 31.37
CA GLU A 169 -18.74 5.87 31.89
C GLU A 169 -19.78 5.83 30.76
N LYS A 170 -19.55 6.60 29.69
CA LYS A 170 -20.44 6.63 28.52
C LYS A 170 -20.45 5.32 27.75
N ILE A 171 -19.27 4.71 27.52
CA ILE A 171 -19.16 3.39 26.87
C ILE A 171 -19.88 2.33 27.71
N THR A 172 -19.70 2.36 29.04
CA THR A 172 -20.39 1.45 29.97
C THR A 172 -21.91 1.57 29.88
N ALA A 173 -22.44 2.79 29.75
CA ALA A 173 -23.87 3.02 29.56
C ALA A 173 -24.39 2.51 28.20
N LEU A 174 -23.63 2.69 27.12
CA LEU A 174 -23.98 2.19 25.78
C LEU A 174 -23.94 0.66 25.71
N LEU A 175 -22.94 0.02 26.33
CA LEU A 175 -22.80 -1.44 26.40
C LEU A 175 -24.04 -2.13 26.99
N ALA A 176 -24.77 -1.48 27.91
CA ALA A 176 -26.01 -2.04 28.48
C ALA A 176 -27.14 -2.23 27.44
N ALA A 177 -27.16 -1.42 26.36
CA ALA A 177 -28.15 -1.49 25.28
C ALA A 177 -27.65 -2.27 24.04
N ILE A 178 -26.34 -2.44 23.90
CA ILE A 178 -25.72 -3.25 22.83
C ILE A 178 -25.97 -4.74 23.10
N LYS A 179 -26.19 -5.55 22.05
CA LYS A 179 -26.37 -7.02 22.13
C LYS A 179 -25.07 -7.71 22.58
N GLU A 180 -25.20 -8.81 23.32
CA GLU A 180 -24.09 -9.41 24.09
C GLU A 180 -22.92 -9.86 23.21
N GLU A 181 -23.21 -10.28 21.98
CA GLU A 181 -22.28 -10.73 20.95
C GLU A 181 -21.21 -9.68 20.59
N PHE A 182 -21.53 -8.39 20.73
CA PHE A 182 -20.65 -7.28 20.39
C PHE A 182 -19.93 -6.66 21.60
N ARG A 183 -20.39 -6.94 22.83
CA ARG A 183 -19.93 -6.26 24.06
C ARG A 183 -18.45 -6.47 24.33
N ASP A 184 -17.98 -7.72 24.37
CA ASP A 184 -16.58 -8.06 24.68
C ASP A 184 -15.57 -7.39 23.71
N GLY A 185 -15.94 -7.30 22.43
CA GLY A 185 -15.13 -6.61 21.42
C GLY A 185 -14.96 -5.12 21.71
N ILE A 186 -16.06 -4.44 22.07
CA ILE A 186 -16.08 -3.01 22.39
C ILE A 186 -15.41 -2.73 23.73
N GLU A 187 -15.72 -3.50 24.78
CA GLU A 187 -15.17 -3.36 26.13
C GLU A 187 -13.66 -3.58 26.16
N SER A 188 -13.16 -4.61 25.48
CA SER A 188 -11.72 -4.85 25.40
C SER A 188 -11.00 -3.74 24.61
N LEU A 189 -11.62 -3.21 23.56
CA LEU A 189 -11.06 -2.11 22.77
C LEU A 189 -11.08 -0.77 23.53
N SER A 190 -12.07 -0.53 24.39
CA SER A 190 -12.11 0.65 25.28
C SER A 190 -11.06 0.55 26.38
N ALA A 191 -10.91 -0.61 27.02
CA ALA A 191 -9.87 -0.85 28.01
C ALA A 191 -8.45 -0.68 27.43
N ALA A 192 -8.27 -0.99 26.14
CA ALA A 192 -7.04 -0.76 25.39
C ALA A 192 -6.85 0.69 24.88
N SER A 193 -7.49 1.69 25.49
CA SER A 193 -7.36 3.12 25.08
C SER A 193 -5.95 3.69 25.23
N SER A 194 -5.12 3.14 26.11
CA SER A 194 -3.70 3.51 26.30
C SER A 194 -2.71 2.51 25.71
N ALA A 195 -3.18 1.43 25.07
CA ALA A 195 -2.33 0.44 24.43
C ALA A 195 -1.72 0.98 23.12
N ASP A 196 -0.69 0.29 22.64
CA ASP A 196 -0.10 0.56 21.33
C ASP A 196 -1.09 0.25 20.19
N ASN A 197 -0.74 0.72 18.99
CA ASN A 197 -1.58 0.58 17.81
C ASN A 197 -1.69 -0.87 17.30
N GLU A 198 -0.71 -1.74 17.52
CA GLU A 198 -0.75 -3.15 17.07
C GLU A 198 -1.82 -3.91 17.87
N THR A 199 -1.76 -3.82 19.20
CA THR A 199 -2.78 -4.34 20.13
C THR A 199 -4.17 -3.78 19.81
N ARG A 200 -4.29 -2.47 19.56
CA ARG A 200 -5.58 -1.84 19.20
C ARG A 200 -6.09 -2.29 17.83
N CYS A 201 -5.21 -2.54 16.86
CA CYS A 201 -5.59 -3.09 15.56
C CYS A 201 -6.09 -4.53 15.69
N GLU A 202 -5.45 -5.38 16.50
CA GLU A 202 -5.90 -6.75 16.77
C GLU A 202 -7.31 -6.76 17.38
N LEU A 203 -7.53 -5.96 18.43
CA LEU A 203 -8.84 -5.85 19.09
C LEU A 203 -9.91 -5.29 18.15
N THR A 204 -9.55 -4.34 17.27
CA THR A 204 -10.48 -3.83 16.26
C THR A 204 -10.82 -4.90 15.22
N ASN A 205 -9.85 -5.69 14.74
CA ASN A 205 -10.11 -6.83 13.86
C ASN A 205 -11.04 -7.85 14.53
N ARG A 206 -10.82 -8.17 15.81
CA ARG A 206 -11.66 -9.08 16.59
C ARG A 206 -13.11 -8.59 16.69
N LEU A 207 -13.31 -7.29 16.91
CA LEU A 207 -14.64 -6.68 16.86
C LEU A 207 -15.25 -6.78 15.46
N MET A 208 -14.49 -6.48 14.39
CA MET A 208 -15.00 -6.62 13.00
C MET A 208 -15.44 -8.06 12.70
N SER A 209 -14.70 -9.07 13.16
CA SER A 209 -15.12 -10.48 13.02
C SER A 209 -16.44 -10.76 13.73
N SER A 210 -16.63 -10.29 14.97
CA SER A 210 -17.92 -10.43 15.69
C SER A 210 -19.07 -9.74 14.94
N LEU A 211 -18.85 -8.54 14.40
CA LEU A 211 -19.85 -7.84 13.56
C LEU A 211 -20.20 -8.64 12.29
N PHE A 212 -19.24 -9.34 11.69
CA PHE A 212 -19.46 -10.15 10.48
C PHE A 212 -20.17 -11.47 10.81
N ASP A 213 -19.74 -12.18 11.86
CA ASP A 213 -20.33 -13.45 12.30
C ASP A 213 -21.77 -13.27 12.80
N CYS A 214 -22.10 -12.11 13.35
CA CYS A 214 -23.43 -11.77 13.89
C CYS A 214 -24.15 -10.66 13.11
N TYR A 215 -23.87 -10.50 11.81
CA TYR A 215 -24.41 -9.41 10.99
C TYR A 215 -25.95 -9.30 10.97
N GLU A 216 -26.66 -10.43 11.11
CA GLU A 216 -28.14 -10.45 11.19
C GLU A 216 -28.69 -9.72 12.43
N LEU A 217 -27.85 -9.49 13.45
CA LEU A 217 -28.18 -8.73 14.64
C LEU A 217 -27.86 -7.22 14.51
N LEU A 218 -27.27 -6.77 13.40
CA LEU A 218 -26.97 -5.35 13.13
C LEU A 218 -28.17 -4.63 12.49
N ASP A 219 -29.20 -4.43 13.29
CA ASP A 219 -30.27 -3.47 13.01
C ASP A 219 -29.79 -2.02 13.21
N GLY A 220 -30.62 -1.05 12.84
CA GLY A 220 -30.27 0.38 12.90
C GLY A 220 -29.91 0.86 14.30
N GLU A 221 -30.64 0.42 15.34
CA GLU A 221 -30.37 0.79 16.73
C GLU A 221 -29.01 0.25 17.20
N GLN A 222 -28.68 -1.00 16.86
CA GLN A 222 -27.35 -1.54 17.15
C GLN A 222 -26.24 -0.82 16.39
N ILE A 223 -26.48 -0.46 15.12
CA ILE A 223 -25.52 0.31 14.31
C ILE A 223 -25.24 1.68 14.93
N GLU A 224 -26.27 2.41 15.37
CA GLU A 224 -26.16 3.71 16.07
C GLU A 224 -25.35 3.58 17.37
N LEU A 225 -25.69 2.61 18.23
CA LEU A 225 -24.99 2.37 19.49
C LEU A 225 -23.53 1.98 19.30
N ILE A 226 -23.23 1.12 18.33
CA ILE A 226 -21.86 0.67 18.02
C ILE A 226 -21.05 1.82 17.40
N ALA A 227 -21.64 2.61 16.48
CA ALA A 227 -21.00 3.80 15.93
C ALA A 227 -20.61 4.79 17.03
N GLU A 228 -21.50 5.06 17.99
CA GLU A 228 -21.25 6.01 19.08
C GLU A 228 -20.16 5.51 20.06
N CYS A 229 -20.10 4.20 20.31
CA CYS A 229 -18.98 3.56 21.01
C CYS A 229 -17.65 3.76 20.26
N LEU A 230 -17.60 3.45 18.96
CA LEU A 230 -16.39 3.60 18.15
C LEU A 230 -15.94 5.07 18.04
N LEU A 231 -16.87 6.02 17.89
CA LEU A 231 -16.58 7.46 17.91
C LEU A 231 -16.04 7.94 19.26
N THR A 232 -16.50 7.34 20.36
CA THR A 232 -16.02 7.66 21.71
C THR A 232 -14.61 7.08 21.93
N ILE A 233 -14.38 5.81 21.58
CA ILE A 233 -13.08 5.11 21.67
C ILE A 233 -12.02 5.78 20.78
N PHE A 234 -12.35 6.09 19.52
CA PHE A 234 -11.41 6.67 18.56
C PHE A 234 -11.37 8.20 18.59
N ARG A 235 -12.06 8.85 19.54
CA ARG A 235 -12.12 10.31 19.69
C ARG A 235 -10.75 10.97 19.57
N LYS A 236 -9.75 10.52 20.34
CA LYS A 236 -8.39 11.10 20.29
C LYS A 236 -7.73 10.94 18.92
N GLN A 237 -7.90 9.82 18.23
CA GLN A 237 -7.33 9.56 16.89
C GLN A 237 -8.05 10.35 15.79
N LEU A 238 -9.38 10.48 15.88
CA LEU A 238 -10.23 11.27 14.99
C LEU A 238 -10.00 12.79 15.09
N PHE A 239 -9.67 13.31 16.29
CA PHE A 239 -9.50 14.76 16.50
C PHE A 239 -8.05 15.26 16.52
N SER A 240 -7.07 14.39 16.75
CA SER A 240 -5.65 14.78 16.78
C SER A 240 -4.97 14.77 15.42
N ARG A 241 -5.45 13.97 14.45
CA ARG A 241 -4.93 14.03 13.07
C ARG A 241 -5.37 15.34 12.41
N LYS A 242 -4.52 15.96 11.61
CA LYS A 242 -4.95 16.99 10.64
C LYS A 242 -5.60 16.31 9.44
N PRO A 243 -6.58 16.94 8.78
CA PRO A 243 -7.10 16.41 7.51
C PRO A 243 -5.97 16.35 6.48
N LEU A 244 -6.11 15.49 5.46
CA LEU A 244 -5.17 15.46 4.33
C LEU A 244 -5.11 16.86 3.73
N PRO A 245 -3.93 17.49 3.62
CA PRO A 245 -3.81 18.71 2.84
C PRO A 245 -4.04 18.38 1.36
N ASP A 246 -4.58 19.33 0.59
CA ASP A 246 -4.97 19.10 -0.82
C ASP A 246 -3.78 18.69 -1.73
N ASP A 247 -2.54 18.93 -1.28
CA ASP A 247 -1.27 18.55 -1.91
C ASP A 247 -0.60 17.32 -1.28
N PHE A 248 -1.31 16.53 -0.46
CA PHE A 248 -0.76 15.37 0.25
C PHE A 248 -0.01 14.40 -0.66
N THR A 249 1.31 14.35 -0.51
CA THR A 249 2.16 13.29 -1.05
C THR A 249 2.29 12.16 -0.03
N PRO A 250 1.77 10.94 -0.28
CA PRO A 250 1.80 9.82 0.66
C PRO A 250 3.21 9.26 0.77
N SER A 251 4.10 9.84 1.57
CA SER A 251 5.38 9.17 1.90
C SER A 251 5.07 7.77 2.43
N LEU A 252 5.96 6.81 2.19
CA LEU A 252 5.72 5.43 2.62
C LEU A 252 5.60 5.36 4.16
N GLU A 253 6.34 6.22 4.88
CA GLU A 253 6.16 6.49 6.32
C GLU A 253 4.75 7.01 6.67
N ALA A 254 4.19 7.94 5.89
CA ALA A 254 2.85 8.46 6.14
C ALA A 254 1.76 7.40 5.87
N LEU A 255 1.94 6.55 4.86
CA LEU A 255 1.03 5.41 4.60
C LEU A 255 1.13 4.36 5.70
N ASP A 256 2.33 3.99 6.11
CA ASP A 256 2.56 3.02 7.20
C ASP A 256 1.88 3.50 8.49
N GLN A 257 2.05 4.78 8.84
CA GLN A 257 1.37 5.41 9.98
C GLN A 257 -0.16 5.48 9.86
N ILE A 258 -0.74 5.33 8.66
CA ILE A 258 -2.20 5.21 8.45
C ILE A 258 -2.64 3.75 8.54
N PHE A 259 -1.88 2.83 7.94
CA PHE A 259 -2.21 1.41 7.94
C PHE A 259 -2.04 0.77 9.33
N SER A 260 -1.16 1.32 10.16
CA SER A 260 -1.07 1.01 11.58
C SER A 260 -2.14 1.70 12.44
N ASP A 261 -3.15 2.40 11.88
CA ASP A 261 -4.23 2.98 12.67
C ASP A 261 -5.36 1.96 12.88
N PRO A 262 -5.82 1.67 14.12
CA PRO A 262 -6.96 0.79 14.34
C PRO A 262 -8.23 1.26 13.62
N LEU A 263 -8.41 2.57 13.39
CA LEU A 263 -9.53 3.07 12.60
C LEU A 263 -9.46 2.60 11.13
N TYR A 264 -8.26 2.47 10.55
CA TYR A 264 -8.09 1.95 9.18
C TYR A 264 -8.55 0.49 9.04
N VAL A 265 -8.49 -0.31 10.11
CA VAL A 265 -8.99 -1.70 10.12
C VAL A 265 -10.46 -1.76 9.70
N ILE A 266 -11.30 -0.84 10.16
CA ILE A 266 -12.74 -0.80 9.82
C ILE A 266 -12.92 -0.61 8.30
N PHE A 267 -12.24 0.37 7.73
CA PHE A 267 -12.32 0.66 6.29
C PHE A 267 -11.72 -0.46 5.44
N ARG A 268 -10.59 -1.02 5.85
CA ARG A 268 -9.97 -2.18 5.21
C ARG A 268 -10.91 -3.39 5.21
N SER A 269 -11.55 -3.69 6.35
CA SER A 269 -12.49 -4.80 6.47
C SER A 269 -13.70 -4.62 5.55
N PHE A 270 -14.26 -3.40 5.44
CA PHE A 270 -15.30 -3.09 4.45
C PHE A 270 -14.83 -3.28 3.00
N CYS A 271 -13.63 -2.79 2.64
CA CYS A 271 -13.09 -2.90 1.29
C CYS A 271 -12.71 -4.34 0.87
N LEU A 272 -12.62 -5.27 1.82
CA LEU A 272 -12.38 -6.69 1.57
C LEU A 272 -13.68 -7.50 1.38
N LEU A 273 -14.85 -6.94 1.70
CA LEU A 273 -16.14 -7.58 1.43
C LEU A 273 -16.44 -7.60 -0.08
N PRO A 274 -16.89 -8.74 -0.65
CA PRO A 274 -17.46 -8.82 -2.00
C PRO A 274 -18.59 -7.81 -2.23
N ASP A 275 -18.81 -7.40 -3.49
CA ASP A 275 -19.87 -6.44 -3.83
C ASP A 275 -21.30 -6.97 -3.60
N ASP A 276 -21.47 -8.30 -3.61
CA ASP A 276 -22.72 -9.03 -3.37
C ASP A 276 -22.89 -9.55 -1.93
N ASP A 277 -21.95 -9.23 -1.03
CA ASP A 277 -21.99 -9.65 0.37
C ASP A 277 -23.11 -8.93 1.16
N ALA A 278 -23.92 -9.70 1.90
CA ALA A 278 -25.01 -9.17 2.71
C ALA A 278 -24.52 -8.23 3.83
N MET A 279 -23.32 -8.47 4.38
CA MET A 279 -22.71 -7.62 5.41
C MET A 279 -22.23 -6.27 4.86
N ARG A 280 -22.11 -6.12 3.53
CA ARG A 280 -21.70 -4.85 2.90
C ARG A 280 -22.64 -3.70 3.24
N GLN A 281 -23.94 -3.95 3.39
CA GLN A 281 -24.91 -2.91 3.72
C GLN A 281 -24.84 -2.49 5.21
N PRO A 282 -24.95 -3.39 6.23
CA PRO A 282 -24.77 -3.00 7.63
C PRO A 282 -23.41 -2.33 7.90
N MET A 283 -22.34 -2.83 7.28
CA MET A 283 -20.99 -2.25 7.42
C MET A 283 -20.88 -0.84 6.79
N LEU A 284 -21.54 -0.61 5.64
CA LEU A 284 -21.62 0.72 5.04
C LEU A 284 -22.45 1.67 5.91
N SER A 285 -23.59 1.21 6.43
CA SER A 285 -24.43 1.97 7.37
C SER A 285 -23.66 2.37 8.62
N LEU A 286 -22.86 1.47 9.21
CA LEU A 286 -21.97 1.79 10.34
C LEU A 286 -20.96 2.90 10.01
N ILE A 287 -20.33 2.84 8.84
CA ILE A 287 -19.39 3.87 8.38
C ILE A 287 -20.09 5.22 8.09
N CYS A 288 -21.34 5.19 7.62
CA CYS A 288 -22.17 6.38 7.47
C CYS A 288 -22.62 6.96 8.83
N GLU A 289 -23.01 6.12 9.78
CA GLU A 289 -23.45 6.57 11.09
C GLU A 289 -22.30 7.22 11.89
N MET A 290 -21.09 6.63 11.81
CA MET A 290 -19.87 7.26 12.31
C MET A 290 -19.56 8.62 11.65
N ARG A 291 -20.09 8.89 10.45
CA ARG A 291 -19.95 10.19 9.75
C ARG A 291 -21.04 11.18 10.19
N GLU A 292 -22.25 10.72 10.47
CA GLU A 292 -23.44 11.54 10.67
C GLU A 292 -23.69 11.88 12.14
N SER A 293 -23.57 10.92 13.08
CA SER A 293 -23.57 11.18 14.55
C SER A 293 -22.45 12.14 14.99
N GLY A 294 -21.46 12.38 14.12
CA GLY A 294 -20.36 13.32 14.34
C GLY A 294 -20.75 14.77 14.65
N GLY A 295 -21.95 15.26 14.34
CA GLY A 295 -22.40 16.61 14.75
C GLY A 295 -21.69 17.81 14.08
N GLU A 296 -22.27 19.00 14.24
CA GLU A 296 -22.16 20.17 13.32
C GLU A 296 -20.78 20.86 13.16
N THR A 297 -19.68 20.34 13.72
CA THR A 297 -18.36 20.98 13.54
C THR A 297 -17.68 20.52 12.25
N ALA A 298 -17.48 21.48 11.33
CA ALA A 298 -17.08 21.27 9.93
C ALA A 298 -15.74 20.57 9.67
N THR A 299 -14.99 20.17 10.71
CA THR A 299 -13.74 19.42 10.61
C THR A 299 -13.94 17.89 10.56
N ARG A 300 -15.07 17.37 11.03
CA ARG A 300 -15.33 15.90 11.15
C ARG A 300 -15.46 15.14 9.83
N PRO A 301 -16.21 15.62 8.81
CA PRO A 301 -16.42 14.86 7.56
C PRO A 301 -15.15 14.57 6.77
N SER A 302 -14.07 15.33 7.00
CA SER A 302 -12.80 15.18 6.31
C SER A 302 -12.06 13.89 6.68
N TYR A 303 -12.22 13.37 7.92
CA TYR A 303 -11.49 12.18 8.37
C TYR A 303 -12.10 10.85 7.89
N ILE A 304 -13.42 10.74 7.79
CA ILE A 304 -14.00 9.53 7.19
C ILE A 304 -13.77 9.54 5.68
N ASN A 305 -13.78 10.70 5.03
CA ASN A 305 -13.29 10.83 3.66
C ASN A 305 -11.79 10.52 3.52
N TYR A 306 -10.95 10.80 4.52
CA TYR A 306 -9.52 10.42 4.58
C TYR A 306 -9.37 8.89 4.51
N TYR A 307 -10.03 8.14 5.39
CA TYR A 307 -9.89 6.67 5.39
C TYR A 307 -10.67 5.98 4.26
N VAL A 308 -11.75 6.57 3.73
CA VAL A 308 -12.40 6.09 2.49
C VAL A 308 -11.53 6.38 1.27
N ALA A 309 -10.82 7.51 1.23
CA ALA A 309 -9.85 7.78 0.18
C ALA A 309 -8.68 6.79 0.28
N VAL A 310 -8.05 6.66 1.45
CA VAL A 310 -6.90 5.77 1.67
C VAL A 310 -7.25 4.29 1.55
N GLY A 311 -8.43 3.85 2.00
CA GLY A 311 -8.91 2.47 1.85
C GLY A 311 -9.33 2.08 0.43
N ARG A 312 -9.32 3.02 -0.52
CA ARG A 312 -9.40 2.74 -1.97
C ARG A 312 -8.04 2.54 -2.63
N PHE A 313 -6.94 2.63 -1.87
CA PHE A 313 -5.61 2.21 -2.30
C PHE A 313 -5.37 0.76 -1.85
#